data_AF-A0A176YVN5-F1
#
_entry.id   AF-A0A176YVN5-F1
#
_cell.length_a   1.000
_cell.length_b   1.000
_cell.length_c   1.000
_cell.angle_alpha   90.00
_cell.angle_beta   90.00
_cell.angle_gamma   90.00
#
_symmetry.space_group_name_H-M   'P 1'
#
loop_
_entity.id
_entity.type
_entity.pdbx_description
1 polymer ?
#
loop_
_entity_poly.entity_id
_entity_poly.type
_entity_poly.pdbx_seq_one_letter_code
_entity_poly.pdbx_strand_id
1 'polypeptide(L)'
;MAAAFVAGLSSVSAQQFQTIPSGTVIGRTAIGTGPAQAIPIQQLFNSLLTGPLSVPGVNTNSVIYKGATSGQATVSAQPVAGTPTILWPNTSGTVATNATSPIVLNATTGNISCPSCLSVANATPVLTSRAFAMTQNLSSVAAIRTIGYTVGGDGGGATFKNVGTAPFIDSFITSFTIAGGSGYTNGTYFGVIFATGSKPFTVGKVTVSGGAVASVDFTYTPGNQCAVGDVLTITGVGSGASMGAGTGASITVTACSTPLASFTDSVGTRFQFVPDTYPNILQFGAKGDWNGTDAGTTDNFSAIQAAAWFAGNKSSFQQDGGGYWGGRLNVPNGSFLMCGTGSVPFVVPQGVVIQGTTSGAGTTLKMCDSFSAASNFVEICDPNWQFACFGAMLRDITIFATRTVTANDGVALIHSNNIQDGGAIDHVYAYPGKRMCLWFQKGYGGASTVSIENFFCAINGGANQPAMILGDTVASGMNYGTTGISIKNLGVGGPSSAPFHQGPGIIFRGGFPIIENVHCENMGECVQFDIPAATGNGNIARIHNINAGSGTVTCNGVITLTGNNNAGNVIMGQIVAGSCTHTVNNGQASGVSYDSSIGQDACFNPSFTRTSCP
;
A
#
# COMPACT_ATOMS: atom_id res chain seq x y z
N MET A 1 86.60 -45.07 28.82
CA MET A 1 85.97 -45.72 29.99
C MET A 1 84.62 -46.24 29.56
N ALA A 2 84.41 -47.57 29.69
CA ALA A 2 83.17 -48.37 29.81
C ALA A 2 81.84 -47.78 29.26
N ALA A 3 80.93 -48.48 28.56
CA ALA A 3 80.66 -49.89 28.20
C ALA A 3 79.47 -49.83 27.17
N ALA A 4 79.43 -50.57 26.05
CA ALA A 4 78.97 -51.96 25.81
C ALA A 4 77.62 -52.07 25.05
N PHE A 5 77.63 -52.63 23.82
CA PHE A 5 76.67 -53.59 23.18
C PHE A 5 77.07 -53.76 21.69
N VAL A 6 77.88 -54.75 21.25
CA VAL A 6 77.58 -56.18 20.91
C VAL A 6 76.46 -56.32 19.85
N ALA A 7 76.80 -56.42 18.56
CA ALA A 7 77.03 -57.63 17.74
C ALA A 7 75.75 -58.36 17.27
N GLY A 8 75.62 -58.55 15.96
CA GLY A 8 74.51 -59.32 15.37
C GLY A 8 74.46 -59.32 13.83
N LEU A 9 75.56 -59.62 13.14
CA LEU A 9 75.49 -60.08 11.74
C LEU A 9 75.16 -61.58 11.76
N SER A 10 73.88 -61.93 11.69
CA SER A 10 73.42 -63.32 11.59
C SER A 10 73.39 -63.78 10.13
N SER A 11 74.17 -64.81 9.83
CA SER A 11 74.18 -65.57 8.59
C SER A 11 73.09 -66.66 8.57
N VAL A 12 71.93 -66.43 7.96
CA VAL A 12 70.90 -67.46 7.64
C VAL A 12 69.96 -66.85 6.60
N SER A 13 69.55 -67.43 5.48
CA SER A 13 69.73 -68.72 4.81
C SER A 13 69.25 -68.49 3.38
N ALA A 14 69.89 -69.08 2.37
CA ALA A 14 69.20 -69.31 1.11
C ALA A 14 67.94 -70.12 1.43
N GLN A 15 66.76 -69.52 1.24
CA GLN A 15 65.49 -70.22 1.40
C GLN A 15 65.50 -71.33 0.33
N GLN A 16 65.84 -72.56 0.74
CA GLN A 16 65.64 -73.73 -0.09
C GLN A 16 64.14 -73.78 -0.38
N PHE A 17 63.77 -73.54 -1.63
CA PHE A 17 62.44 -73.86 -2.10
C PHE A 17 62.23 -75.36 -1.88
N GLN A 18 61.22 -75.73 -1.08
CA GLN A 18 60.73 -77.11 -1.06
C GLN A 18 60.47 -77.54 -2.51
N THR A 19 60.85 -78.77 -2.84
CA THR A 19 60.61 -79.39 -4.16
C THR A 19 59.19 -79.09 -4.61
N ILE A 20 59.07 -78.21 -5.61
CA ILE A 20 57.78 -77.74 -6.11
C ILE A 20 57.22 -78.88 -6.98
N PRO A 21 56.01 -79.39 -6.71
CA PRO A 21 55.39 -80.39 -7.57
C PRO A 21 55.28 -79.87 -9.00
N SER A 22 55.61 -80.73 -9.98
CA SER A 22 55.44 -80.44 -11.41
C SER A 22 54.04 -79.89 -11.69
N GLY A 23 53.95 -78.76 -12.41
CA GLY A 23 52.68 -78.11 -12.73
C GLY A 23 52.20 -77.08 -11.69
N THR A 24 53.11 -76.42 -10.98
CA THR A 24 52.78 -75.32 -10.04
C THR A 24 53.42 -74.02 -10.52
N VAL A 25 52.66 -72.92 -10.54
CA VAL A 25 53.19 -71.58 -10.88
C VAL A 25 53.43 -70.82 -9.58
N ILE A 26 54.63 -70.28 -9.42
CA ILE A 26 54.96 -69.36 -8.32
C ILE A 26 54.83 -67.94 -8.84
N GLY A 27 53.81 -67.23 -8.35
CA GLY A 27 53.59 -65.82 -8.64
C GLY A 27 53.87 -64.96 -7.41
N ARG A 28 54.50 -63.81 -7.62
CA ARG A 28 54.51 -62.72 -6.65
C ARG A 28 53.78 -61.55 -7.28
N THR A 29 52.83 -60.93 -6.58
CA THR A 29 52.23 -59.68 -7.03
C THR A 29 53.30 -58.59 -7.00
N ALA A 30 53.36 -57.78 -8.06
CA ALA A 30 54.42 -56.79 -8.28
C ALA A 30 54.59 -55.74 -7.15
N ILE A 31 53.66 -55.69 -6.18
CA ILE A 31 53.58 -54.65 -5.15
C ILE A 31 53.45 -55.22 -3.72
N GLY A 32 53.55 -56.55 -3.53
CA GLY A 32 53.42 -57.20 -2.20
C GLY A 32 54.77 -57.63 -1.59
N THR A 33 54.98 -57.38 -0.30
CA THR A 33 56.14 -57.87 0.49
C THR A 33 55.91 -59.22 1.16
N GLY A 34 54.78 -59.89 0.91
CA GLY A 34 54.49 -61.24 1.42
C GLY A 34 55.23 -62.37 0.68
N PRO A 35 55.35 -63.57 1.29
CA PRO A 35 56.01 -64.72 0.67
C PRO A 35 55.27 -65.16 -0.60
N ALA A 36 56.02 -65.58 -1.63
CA ALA A 36 55.46 -66.06 -2.88
C ALA A 36 54.59 -67.31 -2.63
N GLN A 37 53.35 -67.29 -3.12
CA GLN A 37 52.44 -68.42 -2.99
C GLN A 37 52.53 -69.31 -4.22
N ALA A 38 52.62 -70.61 -3.98
CA ALA A 38 52.63 -71.63 -5.03
C ALA A 38 51.19 -72.07 -5.30
N ILE A 39 50.69 -71.83 -6.51
CA ILE A 39 49.33 -72.22 -6.90
C ILE A 39 49.42 -73.35 -7.95
N PRO A 40 48.77 -74.50 -7.74
CA PRO A 40 48.70 -75.55 -8.74
C PRO A 40 48.07 -75.03 -10.03
N ILE A 41 48.68 -75.29 -11.19
CA ILE A 41 48.26 -74.72 -12.48
C ILE A 41 46.83 -75.14 -12.84
N GLN A 42 46.39 -76.32 -12.36
CA GLN A 42 45.03 -76.81 -12.54
C GLN A 42 43.99 -75.96 -11.79
N GLN A 43 44.33 -75.45 -10.59
CA GLN A 43 43.47 -74.49 -9.88
C GLN A 43 43.42 -73.16 -10.62
N LEU A 44 44.53 -72.70 -11.19
CA LEU A 44 44.57 -71.47 -11.97
C LEU A 44 43.69 -71.56 -13.23
N PHE A 45 43.78 -72.66 -13.97
CA PHE A 45 42.95 -72.89 -15.15
C PHE A 45 41.47 -73.08 -14.80
N ASN A 46 41.15 -73.83 -13.75
CA ASN A 46 39.76 -73.97 -13.30
C ASN A 46 39.17 -72.61 -12.89
N SER A 47 39.95 -71.75 -12.24
CA SER A 47 39.53 -70.40 -11.84
C SER A 47 39.30 -69.46 -13.03
N LEU A 48 40.08 -69.63 -14.12
CA LEU A 48 39.93 -68.85 -15.35
C LEU A 48 38.79 -69.37 -16.24
N LEU A 49 38.44 -70.66 -16.15
CA LEU A 49 37.42 -71.30 -16.99
C LEU A 49 36.00 -71.21 -16.41
N THR A 50 35.83 -71.05 -15.09
CA THR A 50 34.49 -71.00 -14.46
C THR A 50 33.91 -69.58 -14.31
N GLY A 51 34.64 -68.53 -14.71
CA GLY A 51 34.17 -67.15 -14.69
C GLY A 51 35.32 -66.15 -14.51
N PRO A 52 35.06 -64.84 -14.71
CA PRO A 52 36.08 -63.81 -14.48
C PRO A 52 36.58 -63.89 -13.03
N LEU A 53 37.90 -63.91 -12.86
CA LEU A 53 38.63 -64.02 -11.61
C LEU A 53 38.09 -63.01 -10.56
N SER A 54 37.16 -63.42 -9.69
CA SER A 54 36.78 -62.60 -8.54
C SER A 54 37.82 -62.83 -7.47
N VAL A 55 38.89 -62.03 -7.45
CA VAL A 55 39.89 -62.07 -6.37
C VAL A 55 39.25 -61.47 -5.12
N PRO A 56 38.97 -62.25 -4.06
CA PRO A 56 38.47 -61.70 -2.80
C PRO A 56 39.61 -60.89 -2.19
N GLY A 57 39.56 -59.57 -2.38
CA GLY A 57 40.61 -58.63 -1.97
C GLY A 57 40.89 -57.51 -2.98
N VAL A 58 40.45 -57.64 -4.24
CA VAL A 58 40.58 -56.57 -5.26
C VAL A 58 39.27 -55.79 -5.43
N ASN A 59 38.18 -56.28 -4.84
CA ASN A 59 36.82 -55.93 -5.26
C ASN A 59 36.13 -54.89 -4.38
N THR A 60 36.83 -54.26 -3.43
CA THR A 60 36.24 -53.18 -2.63
C THR A 60 36.34 -51.80 -3.30
N ASN A 61 37.15 -51.65 -4.37
CA ASN A 61 37.38 -50.38 -5.06
C ASN A 61 37.26 -50.44 -6.60
N SER A 62 36.85 -51.56 -7.20
CA SER A 62 36.77 -51.68 -8.66
C SER A 62 35.38 -51.35 -9.21
N VAL A 63 35.29 -50.46 -10.20
CA VAL A 63 34.08 -50.25 -11.01
C VAL A 63 33.92 -51.44 -11.95
N ILE A 64 32.82 -52.19 -11.84
CA ILE A 64 32.55 -53.39 -12.66
C ILE A 64 31.42 -53.08 -13.64
N TYR A 65 31.70 -53.04 -14.94
CA TYR A 65 30.69 -52.99 -16.00
C TYR A 65 30.30 -54.43 -16.38
N LYS A 66 29.05 -54.83 -16.10
CA LYS A 66 28.52 -56.16 -16.44
C LYS A 66 27.61 -56.07 -17.68
N GLY A 67 28.05 -56.62 -18.80
CA GLY A 67 27.22 -56.86 -19.98
C GLY A 67 27.98 -56.74 -21.31
N ALA A 68 27.69 -57.61 -22.27
CA ALA A 68 28.31 -57.60 -23.61
C ALA A 68 27.93 -56.36 -24.46
N THR A 69 26.95 -55.56 -24.00
CA THR A 69 26.48 -54.32 -24.62
C THR A 69 26.77 -53.08 -23.78
N SER A 70 27.43 -53.23 -22.62
CA SER A 70 27.79 -52.11 -21.77
C SER A 70 28.87 -51.28 -22.45
N GLY A 71 28.57 -50.02 -22.76
CA GLY A 71 29.55 -49.10 -23.37
C GLY A 71 30.78 -48.84 -22.50
N GLN A 72 31.73 -48.08 -23.04
CA GLN A 72 32.93 -47.65 -22.33
C GLN A 72 32.62 -46.42 -21.46
N ALA A 73 33.09 -46.40 -20.21
CA ALA A 73 33.06 -45.22 -19.35
C ALA A 73 34.49 -44.77 -19.08
N THR A 74 34.75 -43.47 -19.23
CA THR A 74 36.08 -42.89 -19.05
C THR A 74 36.07 -42.00 -17.83
N VAL A 75 36.90 -42.31 -16.83
CA VAL A 75 37.20 -41.40 -15.72
C VAL A 75 38.48 -40.65 -16.09
N SER A 76 38.36 -39.36 -16.41
CA SER A 76 39.50 -38.51 -16.74
C SER A 76 39.87 -37.64 -15.55
N ALA A 77 41.17 -37.44 -15.34
CA ALA A 77 41.67 -36.52 -14.31
C ALA A 77 41.37 -35.07 -14.74
N GLN A 78 40.85 -34.25 -13.82
CA GLN A 78 40.69 -32.82 -14.05
C GLN A 78 42.06 -32.11 -14.02
N PRO A 79 42.21 -30.95 -14.70
CA PRO A 79 43.49 -30.24 -14.82
C PRO A 79 44.03 -29.71 -13.48
N VAL A 80 43.20 -29.69 -12.43
CA VAL A 80 43.56 -29.24 -11.08
C VAL A 80 43.41 -30.42 -10.12
N ALA A 81 44.46 -30.72 -9.37
CA ALA A 81 44.49 -31.81 -8.41
C ALA A 81 43.44 -31.59 -7.30
N GLY A 82 42.37 -32.35 -7.34
CA GLY A 82 41.39 -32.50 -6.27
C GLY A 82 41.06 -33.97 -6.05
N THR A 83 40.27 -34.27 -5.02
CA THR A 83 39.77 -35.61 -4.72
C THR A 83 38.29 -35.70 -5.14
N PRO A 84 37.96 -35.76 -6.45
CA PRO A 84 36.57 -35.84 -6.88
C PRO A 84 35.96 -37.16 -6.38
N THR A 85 34.91 -37.06 -5.57
CA THR A 85 34.19 -38.23 -5.05
C THR A 85 32.88 -38.39 -5.82
N ILE A 86 32.70 -39.52 -6.50
CA ILE A 86 31.42 -39.90 -7.12
C ILE A 86 30.67 -40.77 -6.12
N LEU A 87 29.57 -40.26 -5.58
CA LEU A 87 28.68 -40.99 -4.68
C LEU A 87 27.60 -41.69 -5.50
N TRP A 88 27.62 -43.02 -5.53
CA TRP A 88 26.58 -43.83 -6.16
C TRP A 88 25.41 -44.08 -5.18
N PRO A 89 24.17 -44.25 -5.67
CA PRO A 89 23.06 -44.69 -4.84
C PRO A 89 23.37 -46.01 -4.13
N ASN A 90 23.09 -46.09 -2.83
CA ASN A 90 23.50 -47.22 -1.98
C ASN A 90 22.62 -48.48 -2.08
N THR A 91 21.49 -48.42 -2.81
CA THR A 91 20.49 -49.51 -2.85
C THR A 91 20.20 -49.97 -4.29
N SER A 92 20.02 -49.03 -5.22
CA SER A 92 20.10 -49.17 -6.70
C SER A 92 19.79 -47.79 -7.32
N GLY A 93 20.25 -47.49 -8.55
CA GLY A 93 19.89 -46.25 -9.23
C GLY A 93 20.85 -45.81 -10.33
N THR A 94 20.40 -44.82 -11.11
CA THR A 94 21.17 -44.20 -12.19
C THR A 94 21.70 -42.85 -11.72
N VAL A 95 22.97 -42.54 -11.98
CA VAL A 95 23.51 -41.18 -11.79
C VAL A 95 22.92 -40.29 -12.88
N ALA A 96 22.35 -39.15 -12.50
CA ALA A 96 21.85 -38.19 -13.47
C ALA A 96 23.02 -37.68 -14.34
N THR A 97 22.97 -37.93 -15.64
CA THR A 97 23.98 -37.50 -16.61
C THR A 97 23.52 -36.31 -17.45
N ASN A 98 22.23 -36.02 -17.41
CA ASN A 98 21.61 -34.84 -17.98
C ASN A 98 20.43 -34.42 -17.09
N ALA A 99 19.99 -33.18 -17.27
CA ALA A 99 18.72 -32.74 -16.74
C ALA A 99 18.07 -31.82 -17.78
N THR A 100 16.75 -31.92 -17.91
CA THR A 100 15.95 -31.00 -18.70
C THR A 100 15.17 -30.11 -17.76
N SER A 101 15.04 -28.82 -18.12
CA SER A 101 14.21 -27.86 -17.39
C SER A 101 12.87 -28.49 -16.99
N PRO A 102 12.42 -28.39 -15.73
CA PRO A 102 12.92 -27.48 -14.69
C PRO A 102 14.09 -27.99 -13.83
N ILE A 103 14.50 -29.26 -13.99
CA ILE A 103 15.58 -29.85 -13.21
C ILE A 103 16.92 -29.42 -13.83
N VAL A 104 17.83 -28.92 -12.99
CA VAL A 104 19.16 -28.48 -13.39
C VAL A 104 20.20 -29.36 -12.69
N LEU A 105 21.03 -30.01 -13.49
CA LEU A 105 22.24 -30.70 -13.02
C LEU A 105 23.43 -29.74 -13.20
N ASN A 106 24.06 -29.34 -12.10
CA ASN A 106 25.27 -28.54 -12.17
C ASN A 106 26.44 -29.41 -12.65
N ALA A 107 26.92 -29.16 -13.87
CA ALA A 107 27.96 -29.97 -14.52
C ALA A 107 29.32 -29.96 -13.80
N THR A 108 29.57 -28.98 -12.92
CA THR A 108 30.84 -28.84 -12.18
C THR A 108 30.78 -29.45 -10.79
N THR A 109 29.64 -29.32 -10.09
CA THR A 109 29.49 -29.79 -8.70
C THR A 109 28.68 -31.09 -8.58
N GLY A 110 27.99 -31.52 -9.62
CA GLY A 110 27.09 -32.67 -9.60
C GLY A 110 25.76 -32.44 -8.86
N ASN A 111 25.53 -31.23 -8.34
CA ASN A 111 24.28 -30.91 -7.64
C ASN A 111 23.09 -30.96 -8.59
N ILE A 112 22.10 -31.80 -8.24
CA ILE A 112 20.76 -31.77 -8.85
C ILE A 112 19.93 -30.77 -8.06
N SER A 113 19.43 -29.76 -8.75
CA SER A 113 18.49 -28.78 -8.21
C SER A 113 17.27 -28.72 -9.11
N CYS A 114 16.16 -28.23 -8.60
CA CYS A 114 15.04 -27.88 -9.45
C CYS A 114 14.57 -26.47 -9.08
N PRO A 115 15.20 -25.43 -9.64
CA PRO A 115 14.95 -24.04 -9.25
C PRO A 115 13.49 -23.62 -9.41
N SER A 116 12.73 -24.28 -10.28
CA SER A 116 11.31 -24.04 -10.48
C SER A 116 10.40 -25.21 -10.09
N CYS A 117 10.91 -26.29 -9.48
CA CYS A 117 10.01 -27.29 -8.91
C CYS A 117 9.41 -26.72 -7.62
N LEU A 118 8.09 -26.76 -7.50
CA LEU A 118 7.43 -26.59 -6.22
C LEU A 118 7.81 -27.75 -5.29
N SER A 119 8.55 -27.49 -4.21
CA SER A 119 8.67 -28.44 -3.12
C SER A 119 7.38 -28.40 -2.29
N VAL A 120 6.42 -29.27 -2.63
CA VAL A 120 5.11 -29.39 -1.95
C VAL A 120 5.18 -30.04 -0.56
N ALA A 121 6.37 -30.15 0.05
CA ALA A 121 6.52 -30.72 1.39
C ALA A 121 5.90 -29.86 2.51
N ASN A 122 5.63 -28.58 2.25
CA ASN A 122 4.95 -27.67 3.17
C ASN A 122 3.49 -27.44 2.76
N ALA A 123 2.59 -27.34 3.74
CA ALA A 123 1.18 -27.00 3.54
C ALA A 123 0.95 -25.64 2.85
N THR A 124 1.98 -24.79 2.75
CA THR A 124 1.97 -23.50 2.07
C THR A 124 3.33 -23.27 1.42
N PRO A 125 3.53 -23.63 0.14
CA PRO A 125 4.83 -23.45 -0.53
C PRO A 125 5.20 -21.97 -0.60
N VAL A 126 6.51 -21.70 -0.46
CA VAL A 126 7.09 -20.36 -0.55
C VAL A 126 7.73 -20.20 -1.93
N LEU A 127 7.27 -19.20 -2.68
CA LEU A 127 7.69 -18.90 -4.05
C LEU A 127 8.47 -17.60 -4.10
N THR A 128 9.35 -17.44 -5.09
CA THR A 128 10.24 -16.27 -5.18
C THR A 128 9.51 -14.95 -5.41
N SER A 129 8.47 -14.94 -6.24
CA SER A 129 7.65 -13.75 -6.52
C SER A 129 6.26 -14.14 -6.99
N ARG A 130 5.35 -13.17 -7.03
CA ARG A 130 4.03 -13.35 -7.64
C ARG A 130 4.12 -13.63 -9.14
N ALA A 131 5.01 -12.93 -9.84
CA ALA A 131 5.23 -13.15 -11.27
C ALA A 131 5.67 -14.59 -11.55
N PHE A 132 6.54 -15.16 -10.71
CA PHE A 132 6.89 -16.57 -10.78
C PHE A 132 5.69 -17.47 -10.50
N ALA A 133 4.91 -17.19 -9.45
CA ALA A 133 3.69 -17.95 -9.12
C ALA A 133 2.69 -18.04 -10.27
N MET A 134 2.51 -16.96 -11.04
CA MET A 134 1.64 -16.92 -12.22
C MET A 134 2.05 -17.89 -13.34
N THR A 135 3.33 -18.29 -13.39
CA THR A 135 3.84 -19.24 -14.39
C THR A 135 3.73 -20.70 -13.96
N GLN A 136 3.31 -20.95 -12.73
CA GLN A 136 3.20 -22.30 -12.16
C GLN A 136 1.77 -22.83 -12.27
N ASN A 137 1.63 -24.16 -12.30
CA ASN A 137 0.35 -24.81 -12.04
C ASN A 137 0.23 -25.03 -10.54
N LEU A 138 -0.66 -24.28 -9.89
CA LEU A 138 -0.90 -24.28 -8.45
C LEU A 138 -2.29 -24.84 -8.10
N SER A 139 -2.98 -25.48 -9.05
CA SER A 139 -4.37 -25.96 -8.89
C SER A 139 -4.61 -26.88 -7.67
N SER A 140 -3.59 -27.63 -7.24
CA SER A 140 -3.64 -28.52 -6.08
C SER A 140 -3.26 -27.84 -4.75
N VAL A 141 -2.85 -26.58 -4.79
CA VAL A 141 -2.33 -25.85 -3.64
C VAL A 141 -3.43 -24.96 -3.04
N ALA A 142 -3.66 -25.08 -1.74
CA ALA A 142 -4.69 -24.30 -1.03
C ALA A 142 -4.25 -22.86 -0.72
N ALA A 143 -2.96 -22.64 -0.47
CA ALA A 143 -2.38 -21.34 -0.21
C ALA A 143 -0.89 -21.32 -0.56
N ILE A 144 -0.36 -20.16 -0.93
CA ILE A 144 1.07 -19.93 -1.15
C ILE A 144 1.56 -18.71 -0.38
N ARG A 145 2.88 -18.57 -0.25
CA ARG A 145 3.51 -17.33 0.21
C ARG A 145 4.60 -16.91 -0.78
N THR A 146 4.77 -15.62 -1.02
CA THR A 146 5.92 -15.10 -1.80
C THR A 146 7.04 -14.63 -0.88
N ILE A 147 8.30 -14.67 -1.34
CA ILE A 147 9.45 -14.11 -0.60
C ILE A 147 9.33 -12.58 -0.53
N GLY A 148 9.95 -11.99 0.50
CA GLY A 148 9.86 -10.58 0.89
C GLY A 148 10.18 -9.53 -0.18
N TYR A 149 9.99 -8.27 0.20
CA TYR A 149 10.03 -7.08 -0.64
C TYR A 149 11.45 -6.70 -1.12
N THR A 150 12.04 -7.42 -2.08
CA THR A 150 13.31 -6.97 -2.68
C THR A 150 13.11 -5.89 -3.75
N VAL A 151 11.95 -5.84 -4.43
CA VAL A 151 11.60 -4.81 -5.42
C VAL A 151 10.10 -4.49 -5.34
N GLY A 152 9.70 -3.21 -5.48
CA GLY A 152 8.29 -2.83 -5.65
C GLY A 152 7.71 -3.44 -6.94
N GLY A 153 6.49 -3.97 -6.89
CA GLY A 153 5.86 -4.67 -8.03
C GLY A 153 5.75 -6.20 -7.88
N ASP A 154 6.62 -6.82 -7.08
CA ASP A 154 6.73 -8.29 -7.00
C ASP A 154 5.70 -8.96 -6.05
N GLY A 155 4.86 -8.15 -5.40
CA GLY A 155 3.89 -8.62 -4.40
C GLY A 155 4.56 -9.18 -3.15
N GLY A 156 5.75 -8.66 -2.80
CA GLY A 156 6.66 -9.21 -1.78
C GLY A 156 6.01 -9.66 -0.48
N GLY A 157 6.50 -10.76 0.06
CA GLY A 157 6.19 -11.27 1.41
C GLY A 157 4.74 -11.67 1.66
N ALA A 158 3.89 -11.75 0.63
CA ALA A 158 2.45 -11.85 0.78
C ALA A 158 1.95 -13.30 0.83
N THR A 159 0.85 -13.49 1.55
CA THR A 159 0.11 -14.76 1.58
C THR A 159 -1.03 -14.71 0.56
N PHE A 160 -1.25 -15.81 -0.15
CA PHE A 160 -2.35 -15.94 -1.10
C PHE A 160 -3.12 -17.22 -0.85
N LYS A 161 -4.45 -17.15 -0.96
CA LYS A 161 -5.36 -18.28 -0.79
C LYS A 161 -6.02 -18.63 -2.11
N ASN A 162 -6.08 -19.92 -2.43
CA ASN A 162 -6.84 -20.42 -3.56
C ASN A 162 -8.35 -20.19 -3.31
N VAL A 163 -8.99 -19.48 -4.23
CA VAL A 163 -10.43 -19.15 -4.19
C VAL A 163 -11.20 -19.76 -5.36
N GLY A 164 -10.59 -20.70 -6.08
CA GLY A 164 -11.20 -21.39 -7.22
C GLY A 164 -11.55 -20.41 -8.34
N THR A 165 -12.85 -20.23 -8.59
CA THR A 165 -13.41 -19.34 -9.62
C THR A 165 -14.04 -18.07 -9.06
N ALA A 166 -13.99 -17.85 -7.74
CA ALA A 166 -14.55 -16.65 -7.12
C ALA A 166 -13.87 -15.38 -7.68
N PRO A 167 -14.60 -14.26 -7.85
CA PRO A 167 -13.99 -12.99 -8.22
C PRO A 167 -12.98 -12.50 -7.17
N PHE A 168 -11.96 -11.77 -7.61
CA PHE A 168 -10.98 -11.19 -6.70
C PHE A 168 -11.54 -9.98 -5.97
N ILE A 169 -11.23 -9.82 -4.70
CA ILE A 169 -11.63 -8.65 -3.92
C ILE A 169 -11.00 -7.37 -4.50
N ASP A 170 -9.78 -7.45 -5.02
CA ASP A 170 -9.05 -6.36 -5.68
C ASP A 170 -9.34 -6.25 -7.19
N SER A 171 -10.47 -6.78 -7.67
CA SER A 171 -11.01 -6.45 -8.99
C SER A 171 -12.27 -5.58 -8.88
N PHE A 172 -12.32 -4.52 -9.68
CA PHE A 172 -13.33 -3.46 -9.62
C PHE A 172 -14.00 -3.24 -10.98
N ILE A 173 -15.19 -2.64 -11.01
CA ILE A 173 -15.91 -2.35 -12.25
C ILE A 173 -15.17 -1.25 -13.05
N THR A 174 -14.87 -1.51 -14.32
CA THR A 174 -14.26 -0.52 -15.22
C THR A 174 -15.18 -0.09 -16.36
N SER A 175 -16.14 -0.95 -16.74
CA SER A 175 -17.19 -0.59 -17.69
C SER A 175 -18.45 -1.42 -17.48
N PHE A 176 -19.58 -0.86 -17.91
CA PHE A 176 -20.90 -1.49 -17.82
C PHE A 176 -21.84 -0.90 -18.88
N THR A 177 -23.00 -1.53 -19.05
CA THR A 177 -24.13 -0.98 -19.82
C THR A 177 -25.28 -0.68 -18.89
N ILE A 178 -26.10 0.33 -19.23
CA ILE A 178 -27.30 0.69 -18.48
C ILE A 178 -28.51 0.09 -19.20
N ALA A 179 -29.40 -0.55 -18.46
CA ALA A 179 -30.65 -1.11 -18.97
C ALA A 179 -31.85 -0.66 -18.14
N GLY A 180 -32.94 -0.29 -18.83
CA GLY A 180 -34.20 0.11 -18.23
C GLY A 180 -34.15 1.46 -17.52
N GLY A 181 -35.02 1.62 -16.52
CA GLY A 181 -35.08 2.81 -15.69
C GLY A 181 -35.93 3.93 -16.27
N SER A 182 -37.26 3.89 -16.07
CA SER A 182 -38.19 4.95 -16.49
C SER A 182 -39.03 5.45 -15.31
N GLY A 183 -39.60 6.65 -15.44
CA GLY A 183 -40.44 7.27 -14.41
C GLY A 183 -39.68 7.89 -13.24
N TYR A 184 -38.36 8.03 -13.35
CA TYR A 184 -37.56 8.77 -12.36
C TYR A 184 -37.71 10.28 -12.57
N THR A 185 -37.46 11.06 -11.52
CA THR A 185 -37.45 12.52 -11.63
C THR A 185 -36.14 12.97 -12.28
N ASN A 186 -36.20 13.94 -13.20
CA ASN A 186 -34.99 14.48 -13.83
C ASN A 186 -34.09 15.15 -12.79
N GLY A 187 -32.80 14.86 -12.83
CA GLY A 187 -31.85 15.39 -11.86
C GLY A 187 -30.54 14.62 -11.80
N THR A 188 -29.65 15.05 -10.91
CA THR A 188 -28.43 14.32 -10.55
C THR A 188 -28.56 13.86 -9.11
N TYR A 189 -28.29 12.59 -8.89
CA TYR A 189 -28.46 11.91 -7.61
C TYR A 189 -27.11 11.34 -7.18
N PHE A 190 -26.72 11.68 -5.96
CA PHE A 190 -25.49 11.21 -5.32
C PHE A 190 -25.81 10.09 -4.33
N GLY A 191 -24.85 9.20 -4.13
CA GLY A 191 -24.97 8.09 -3.18
C GLY A 191 -25.94 7.01 -3.64
N VAL A 192 -26.16 6.82 -4.95
CA VAL A 192 -27.07 5.77 -5.44
C VAL A 192 -26.40 4.41 -5.31
N ILE A 193 -27.05 3.50 -4.59
CA ILE A 193 -26.52 2.19 -4.22
C ILE A 193 -26.95 1.14 -5.24
N PHE A 194 -25.96 0.51 -5.88
CA PHE A 194 -26.13 -0.60 -6.79
C PHE A 194 -25.63 -1.88 -6.13
N ALA A 195 -26.46 -2.92 -6.09
CA ALA A 195 -26.08 -4.19 -5.48
C ALA A 195 -26.52 -5.39 -6.32
N THR A 196 -25.86 -6.53 -6.10
CA THR A 196 -26.23 -7.82 -6.70
C THR A 196 -25.99 -8.95 -5.72
N GLY A 197 -27.03 -9.74 -5.45
CA GLY A 197 -26.97 -10.87 -4.52
C GLY A 197 -26.30 -10.52 -3.19
N SER A 198 -25.22 -11.25 -2.87
CA SER A 198 -24.41 -11.08 -1.67
C SER A 198 -23.06 -10.39 -1.92
N LYS A 199 -22.89 -9.67 -3.03
CA LYS A 199 -21.64 -8.93 -3.29
C LYS A 199 -21.66 -7.56 -2.61
N PRO A 200 -20.48 -7.02 -2.22
CA PRO A 200 -20.40 -5.64 -1.77
C PRO A 200 -21.09 -4.70 -2.76
N PHE A 201 -21.86 -3.75 -2.26
CA PHE A 201 -22.52 -2.78 -3.13
C PHE A 201 -21.49 -1.83 -3.77
N THR A 202 -21.88 -1.25 -4.89
CA THR A 202 -21.18 -0.16 -5.59
C THR A 202 -22.00 1.11 -5.39
N VAL A 203 -21.34 2.27 -5.29
CA VAL A 203 -22.04 3.55 -5.20
C VAL A 203 -21.64 4.47 -6.32
N GLY A 204 -22.65 5.07 -6.94
CA GLY A 204 -22.44 5.96 -8.06
C GLY A 204 -23.26 7.23 -8.00
N LYS A 205 -22.84 8.18 -8.83
CA LYS A 205 -23.63 9.35 -9.20
C LYS A 205 -24.49 8.99 -10.41
N VAL A 206 -25.79 9.23 -10.32
CA VAL A 206 -26.76 8.92 -11.37
C VAL A 206 -27.38 10.20 -11.92
N THR A 207 -27.35 10.37 -13.24
CA THR A 207 -28.08 11.45 -13.90
C THR A 207 -29.31 10.88 -14.59
N VAL A 208 -30.47 11.45 -14.28
CA VAL A 208 -31.76 11.13 -14.89
C VAL A 208 -32.16 12.25 -15.85
N SER A 209 -32.50 11.88 -17.08
CA SER A 209 -32.99 12.79 -18.12
C SER A 209 -34.13 12.14 -18.90
N GLY A 210 -35.16 12.92 -19.25
CA GLY A 210 -36.36 12.38 -19.91
C GLY A 210 -37.10 11.33 -19.08
N GLY A 211 -36.94 11.37 -17.76
CA GLY A 211 -37.47 10.37 -16.84
C GLY A 211 -36.72 9.04 -16.79
N ALA A 212 -35.58 8.94 -17.49
CA ALA A 212 -34.77 7.73 -17.54
C ALA A 212 -33.34 7.92 -17.05
N VAL A 213 -32.72 6.83 -16.56
CA VAL A 213 -31.30 6.85 -16.15
C VAL A 213 -30.43 7.03 -17.40
N ALA A 214 -29.86 8.23 -17.54
CA ALA A 214 -29.08 8.63 -18.71
C ALA A 214 -27.59 8.30 -18.54
N SER A 215 -27.07 8.41 -17.32
CA SER A 215 -25.68 8.03 -17.01
C SER A 215 -25.52 7.62 -15.56
N VAL A 216 -24.49 6.80 -15.33
CA VAL A 216 -24.03 6.38 -14.00
C VAL A 216 -22.52 6.55 -13.96
N ASP A 217 -21.98 7.01 -12.85
CA ASP A 217 -20.55 7.22 -12.63
C ASP A 217 -20.09 6.49 -11.37
N PHE A 218 -19.21 5.50 -11.54
CA PHE A 218 -18.60 4.71 -10.47
C PHE A 218 -17.12 5.00 -10.24
N THR A 219 -16.61 6.10 -10.78
CA THR A 219 -15.16 6.40 -10.81
C THR A 219 -14.49 6.29 -9.43
N TYR A 220 -15.22 6.62 -8.35
CA TYR A 220 -14.68 6.73 -6.99
C TYR A 220 -14.97 5.53 -6.08
N THR A 221 -16.09 4.83 -6.28
CA THR A 221 -16.44 3.57 -5.57
C THR A 221 -16.92 2.53 -6.59
N PRO A 222 -16.00 1.93 -7.37
CA PRO A 222 -16.33 0.95 -8.41
C PRO A 222 -16.74 -0.44 -7.90
N GLY A 223 -16.78 -0.64 -6.57
CA GLY A 223 -17.11 -1.91 -5.95
C GLY A 223 -16.00 -2.95 -6.07
N ASN A 224 -16.00 -3.94 -5.17
CA ASN A 224 -15.04 -5.05 -5.14
C ASN A 224 -15.65 -6.32 -5.73
N GLN A 225 -14.85 -7.37 -5.95
CA GLN A 225 -15.33 -8.68 -6.41
C GLN A 225 -16.05 -8.62 -7.77
N CYS A 226 -15.57 -7.74 -8.64
CA CYS A 226 -16.15 -7.54 -9.96
C CYS A 226 -16.18 -8.85 -10.78
N ALA A 227 -17.34 -9.18 -11.36
CA ALA A 227 -17.46 -10.24 -12.36
C ALA A 227 -18.23 -9.73 -13.60
N VAL A 228 -17.68 -9.97 -14.78
CA VAL A 228 -18.36 -9.66 -16.04
C VAL A 228 -19.65 -10.45 -16.15
N GLY A 229 -20.73 -9.77 -16.54
CA GLY A 229 -22.08 -10.32 -16.61
C GLY A 229 -22.91 -10.14 -15.34
N ASP A 230 -22.34 -9.65 -14.25
CA ASP A 230 -23.11 -9.26 -13.07
C ASP A 230 -24.12 -8.18 -13.44
N VAL A 231 -25.36 -8.35 -12.97
CA VAL A 231 -26.42 -7.32 -13.08
C VAL A 231 -26.63 -6.71 -11.71
N LEU A 232 -26.36 -5.40 -11.57
CA LEU A 232 -26.58 -4.67 -10.34
C LEU A 232 -27.83 -3.79 -10.49
N THR A 233 -28.70 -3.81 -9.48
CA THR A 233 -29.92 -3.01 -9.47
C THR A 233 -29.81 -1.89 -8.44
N ILE A 234 -30.55 -0.80 -8.68
CA ILE A 234 -30.68 0.27 -7.68
C ILE A 234 -31.44 -0.29 -6.47
N THR A 235 -30.82 -0.20 -5.29
CA THR A 235 -31.39 -0.68 -4.02
C THR A 235 -31.75 0.45 -3.06
N GLY A 236 -31.24 1.66 -3.31
CA GLY A 236 -31.54 2.84 -2.51
C GLY A 236 -30.67 4.02 -2.91
N VAL A 237 -30.90 5.15 -2.24
CA VAL A 237 -30.11 6.37 -2.38
C VAL A 237 -29.67 6.79 -0.98
N GLY A 238 -28.37 6.70 -0.72
CA GLY A 238 -27.80 6.94 0.62
C GLY A 238 -28.02 8.36 1.14
N SER A 239 -28.09 9.36 0.25
CA SER A 239 -28.29 10.77 0.62
C SER A 239 -29.68 11.10 1.17
N GLY A 240 -30.60 10.13 1.24
CA GLY A 240 -32.01 10.37 1.56
C GLY A 240 -32.79 11.06 0.45
N ALA A 241 -32.13 11.43 -0.66
CA ALA A 241 -32.77 11.94 -1.86
C ALA A 241 -33.58 10.83 -2.55
N SER A 242 -34.83 11.11 -2.91
CA SER A 242 -35.63 10.18 -3.71
C SER A 242 -35.42 10.46 -5.19
N MET A 243 -35.08 9.43 -5.97
CA MET A 243 -35.11 9.48 -7.44
C MET A 243 -36.54 9.48 -8.01
N GLY A 244 -37.57 9.42 -7.14
CA GLY A 244 -38.97 9.23 -7.51
C GLY A 244 -39.36 7.75 -7.63
N ALA A 245 -40.61 7.49 -8.00
CA ALA A 245 -41.20 6.15 -8.11
C ALA A 245 -40.82 5.39 -9.40
N GLY A 246 -39.67 5.71 -10.00
CA GLY A 246 -39.21 5.05 -11.22
C GLY A 246 -38.92 3.56 -10.99
N THR A 247 -38.91 2.78 -12.07
CA THR A 247 -38.73 1.31 -11.99
C THR A 247 -37.64 0.80 -12.93
N GLY A 248 -37.00 -0.31 -12.53
CA GLY A 248 -36.29 -1.19 -13.47
C GLY A 248 -34.96 -0.70 -14.04
N ALA A 249 -34.25 0.21 -13.35
CA ALA A 249 -32.89 0.54 -13.74
C ALA A 249 -31.91 -0.52 -13.23
N SER A 250 -31.07 -1.02 -14.13
CA SER A 250 -29.98 -1.93 -13.80
C SER A 250 -28.75 -1.58 -14.62
N ILE A 251 -27.60 -2.04 -14.14
CA ILE A 251 -26.37 -2.04 -14.90
C ILE A 251 -25.90 -3.47 -15.11
N THR A 252 -25.31 -3.75 -16.26
CA THR A 252 -24.64 -5.03 -16.53
C THR A 252 -23.15 -4.78 -16.67
N VAL A 253 -22.34 -5.41 -15.82
CA VAL A 253 -20.88 -5.27 -15.85
C VAL A 253 -20.33 -5.87 -17.14
N THR A 254 -19.59 -5.07 -17.92
CA THR A 254 -18.99 -5.50 -19.18
C THR A 254 -17.48 -5.68 -19.09
N ALA A 255 -16.81 -5.02 -18.15
CA ALA A 255 -15.40 -5.23 -17.87
C ALA A 255 -15.05 -4.99 -16.40
N CYS A 256 -14.03 -5.70 -15.95
CA CYS A 256 -13.43 -5.56 -14.62
C CYS A 256 -11.96 -5.18 -14.76
N SER A 257 -11.42 -4.50 -13.75
CA SER A 257 -9.99 -4.25 -13.63
C SER A 257 -9.21 -5.55 -13.49
N THR A 258 -7.95 -5.54 -13.93
CA THR A 258 -6.99 -6.59 -13.57
C THR A 258 -6.69 -6.49 -12.06
N PRO A 259 -6.66 -7.61 -11.31
CA PRO A 259 -6.24 -7.57 -9.90
C PRO A 259 -4.79 -7.10 -9.78
N LEU A 260 -4.53 -6.21 -8.83
CA LEU A 260 -3.20 -5.64 -8.62
C LEU A 260 -2.42 -6.28 -7.47
N ALA A 261 -3.09 -6.99 -6.55
CA ALA A 261 -2.47 -7.79 -5.50
C ALA A 261 -2.61 -9.29 -5.79
N SER A 262 -3.83 -9.75 -6.07
CA SER A 262 -4.14 -11.15 -6.39
C SER A 262 -3.66 -11.56 -7.78
N PHE A 263 -3.66 -12.86 -8.08
CA PHE A 263 -3.26 -13.36 -9.39
C PHE A 263 -3.97 -14.66 -9.79
N THR A 264 -3.95 -14.94 -11.09
CA THR A 264 -4.36 -16.21 -11.67
C THR A 264 -3.11 -16.97 -12.11
N ASP A 265 -3.04 -18.26 -11.80
CA ASP A 265 -1.93 -19.14 -12.18
C ASP A 265 -1.98 -19.54 -13.67
N SER A 266 -1.05 -20.38 -14.13
CA SER A 266 -0.92 -20.73 -15.54
C SER A 266 -2.08 -21.59 -16.08
N VAL A 267 -2.93 -22.13 -15.21
CA VAL A 267 -4.07 -23.01 -15.58
C VAL A 267 -5.41 -22.40 -15.21
N GLY A 268 -5.46 -21.14 -14.79
CA GLY A 268 -6.69 -20.41 -14.51
C GLY A 268 -7.14 -20.46 -13.04
N THR A 269 -6.36 -21.04 -12.13
CA THR A 269 -6.67 -21.07 -10.70
C THR A 269 -6.45 -19.68 -10.08
N ARG A 270 -7.43 -19.19 -9.32
CA ARG A 270 -7.37 -17.86 -8.71
C ARG A 270 -6.80 -17.90 -7.30
N PHE A 271 -5.81 -17.04 -7.05
CA PHE A 271 -5.14 -16.86 -5.76
C PHE A 271 -5.37 -15.44 -5.22
N GLN A 272 -6.26 -15.34 -4.23
CA GLN A 272 -6.62 -14.09 -3.56
C GLN A 272 -5.54 -13.68 -2.58
N PHE A 273 -5.07 -12.44 -2.68
CA PHE A 273 -4.21 -11.82 -1.68
C PHE A 273 -4.89 -11.81 -0.30
N VAL A 274 -4.16 -12.22 0.74
CA VAL A 274 -4.57 -12.20 2.14
C VAL A 274 -3.61 -11.30 2.91
N PRO A 275 -4.07 -10.17 3.48
CA PRO A 275 -3.21 -9.32 4.30
C PRO A 275 -2.84 -10.02 5.60
N ASP A 276 -1.61 -9.82 6.08
CA ASP A 276 -1.17 -10.36 7.38
C ASP A 276 -1.96 -9.73 8.54
N THR A 277 -2.00 -8.40 8.58
CA THR A 277 -2.84 -7.62 9.52
C THR A 277 -3.63 -6.57 8.76
N TYR A 278 -2.93 -5.79 7.93
CA TYR A 278 -3.51 -4.77 7.06
C TYR A 278 -2.83 -4.83 5.69
N PRO A 279 -3.55 -4.49 4.59
CA PRO A 279 -2.93 -4.36 3.28
C PRO A 279 -1.82 -3.31 3.30
N ASN A 280 -0.81 -3.51 2.46
CA ASN A 280 0.29 -2.60 2.22
C ASN A 280 0.35 -2.26 0.73
N ILE A 281 0.55 -0.99 0.38
CA ILE A 281 0.57 -0.55 -1.03
C ILE A 281 1.63 -1.25 -1.89
N LEU A 282 2.73 -1.73 -1.31
CA LEU A 282 3.77 -2.48 -2.03
C LEU A 282 3.26 -3.82 -2.56
N GLN A 283 2.26 -4.42 -1.89
CA GLN A 283 1.64 -5.68 -2.34
C GLN A 283 0.78 -5.48 -3.60
N PHE A 284 0.32 -4.24 -3.82
CA PHE A 284 -0.41 -3.82 -5.02
C PHE A 284 0.50 -3.29 -6.12
N GLY A 285 1.82 -3.35 -5.90
CA GLY A 285 2.84 -2.98 -6.88
C GLY A 285 3.34 -1.54 -6.80
N ALA A 286 2.97 -0.78 -5.76
CA ALA A 286 3.55 0.54 -5.55
C ALA A 286 5.06 0.44 -5.28
N LYS A 287 5.79 1.48 -5.69
CA LYS A 287 7.23 1.62 -5.56
C LYS A 287 7.57 3.04 -5.10
N GLY A 288 8.24 3.15 -3.96
CA GLY A 288 8.65 4.42 -3.37
C GLY A 288 9.96 4.93 -3.96
N ASP A 289 10.02 5.08 -5.30
CA ASP A 289 11.25 5.42 -6.02
C ASP A 289 11.37 6.89 -6.45
N TRP A 290 10.46 7.78 -6.00
CA TRP A 290 10.60 9.20 -6.27
C TRP A 290 11.79 9.79 -5.52
N ASN A 291 12.75 10.34 -6.28
CA ASN A 291 14.03 10.83 -5.77
C ASN A 291 14.22 12.35 -6.01
N GLY A 292 13.13 13.09 -6.19
CA GLY A 292 13.15 14.53 -6.48
C GLY A 292 12.78 14.90 -7.92
N THR A 293 12.64 13.94 -8.82
CA THR A 293 12.19 14.14 -10.20
C THR A 293 11.07 13.18 -10.56
N ASP A 294 10.10 13.66 -11.33
CA ASP A 294 9.00 12.82 -11.83
C ASP A 294 9.46 11.95 -13.01
N ALA A 295 10.47 12.39 -13.77
CA ALA A 295 10.98 11.66 -14.93
C ALA A 295 11.62 10.32 -14.52
N GLY A 296 11.09 9.22 -15.07
CA GLY A 296 11.56 7.85 -14.80
C GLY A 296 11.08 7.25 -13.48
N THR A 297 10.34 8.03 -12.67
CA THR A 297 9.73 7.55 -11.42
C THR A 297 8.44 6.78 -11.72
N THR A 298 8.14 5.78 -10.91
CA THR A 298 6.93 4.96 -11.08
C THR A 298 5.68 5.76 -10.69
N ASP A 299 4.66 5.82 -11.56
CA ASP A 299 3.33 6.32 -11.17
C ASP A 299 2.58 5.26 -10.37
N ASN A 300 2.33 5.56 -9.10
CA ASN A 300 1.74 4.64 -8.14
C ASN A 300 0.23 4.80 -7.99
N PHE A 301 -0.41 5.71 -8.74
CA PHE A 301 -1.82 6.05 -8.53
C PHE A 301 -2.74 4.82 -8.54
N SER A 302 -2.68 3.99 -9.59
CA SER A 302 -3.54 2.81 -9.69
C SER A 302 -3.28 1.77 -8.60
N ALA A 303 -2.02 1.55 -8.22
CA ALA A 303 -1.65 0.61 -7.17
C ALA A 303 -2.17 1.06 -5.79
N ILE A 304 -1.98 2.33 -5.45
CA ILE A 304 -2.39 2.89 -4.16
C ILE A 304 -3.92 2.98 -4.09
N GLN A 305 -4.59 3.41 -5.17
CA GLN A 305 -6.06 3.47 -5.21
C GLN A 305 -6.69 2.08 -5.08
N ALA A 306 -6.16 1.07 -5.78
CA ALA A 306 -6.64 -0.31 -5.64
C ALA A 306 -6.44 -0.85 -4.22
N ALA A 307 -5.32 -0.52 -3.58
CA ALA A 307 -5.06 -0.91 -2.19
C ALA A 307 -6.06 -0.24 -1.22
N ALA A 308 -6.39 1.03 -1.45
CA ALA A 308 -7.39 1.76 -0.66
C ALA A 308 -8.80 1.16 -0.83
N TRP A 309 -9.22 0.85 -2.06
CA TRP A 309 -10.48 0.17 -2.31
C TRP A 309 -10.52 -1.25 -1.75
N PHE A 310 -9.39 -1.97 -1.74
CA PHE A 310 -9.30 -3.27 -1.07
C PHE A 310 -9.46 -3.14 0.44
N ALA A 311 -8.82 -2.14 1.08
CA ALA A 311 -8.98 -1.85 2.50
C ALA A 311 -10.41 -1.41 2.86
N GLY A 312 -11.10 -0.78 1.92
CA GLY A 312 -12.51 -0.41 2.03
C GLY A 312 -13.51 -1.55 1.79
N ASN A 313 -13.04 -2.73 1.36
CA ASN A 313 -13.91 -3.88 1.08
C ASN A 313 -14.70 -4.29 2.33
N LYS A 314 -16.00 -4.50 2.15
CA LYS A 314 -16.93 -4.81 3.24
C LYS A 314 -17.24 -6.31 3.28
N SER A 315 -17.36 -6.87 4.49
CA SER A 315 -17.91 -8.21 4.69
C SER A 315 -19.41 -8.24 5.03
N SER A 316 -20.05 -7.08 5.28
CA SER A 316 -21.49 -7.01 5.65
C SER A 316 -22.21 -5.75 5.11
N PHE A 317 -23.53 -5.88 4.92
CA PHE A 317 -24.39 -4.95 4.15
C PHE A 317 -24.99 -3.75 4.90
N GLN A 318 -24.91 -3.66 6.23
CA GLN A 318 -25.69 -2.65 6.99
C GLN A 318 -24.82 -1.51 7.54
N GLN A 319 -25.29 -0.28 7.30
CA GLN A 319 -24.68 1.00 7.70
C GLN A 319 -25.12 1.48 9.09
N ASP A 320 -26.37 1.21 9.46
CA ASP A 320 -27.04 1.87 10.61
C ASP A 320 -26.97 1.10 11.94
N GLY A 321 -26.12 0.08 12.05
CA GLY A 321 -26.03 -0.76 13.25
C GLY A 321 -24.89 -0.44 14.22
N GLY A 322 -24.08 0.60 13.97
CA GLY A 322 -22.84 0.82 14.73
C GLY A 322 -21.73 -0.21 14.43
N GLY A 323 -21.76 -0.84 13.25
CA GLY A 323 -20.68 -1.71 12.77
C GLY A 323 -19.48 -0.93 12.23
N TYR A 324 -18.28 -1.51 12.31
CA TYR A 324 -17.06 -0.91 11.74
C TYR A 324 -16.99 -1.17 10.22
N TRP A 325 -16.71 -0.13 9.45
CA TRP A 325 -16.54 -0.19 7.99
C TRP A 325 -15.07 0.03 7.63
N GLY A 326 -14.59 -0.65 6.59
CA GLY A 326 -13.23 -0.47 6.08
C GLY A 326 -12.17 -1.05 7.01
N GLY A 327 -11.00 -0.41 7.03
CA GLY A 327 -9.81 -0.93 7.68
C GLY A 327 -8.67 0.06 7.60
N ARG A 328 -7.44 -0.41 7.83
CA ARG A 328 -6.24 0.40 7.67
C ARG A 328 -5.53 -0.01 6.39
N LEU A 329 -4.98 0.97 5.67
CA LEU A 329 -4.00 0.75 4.62
C LEU A 329 -2.64 1.26 5.08
N ASN A 330 -1.66 0.38 5.11
CA ASN A 330 -0.30 0.75 5.49
C ASN A 330 0.47 1.28 4.28
N VAL A 331 1.07 2.45 4.45
CA VAL A 331 1.97 3.08 3.49
C VAL A 331 3.37 3.08 4.12
N PRO A 332 4.30 2.23 3.66
CA PRO A 332 5.62 2.12 4.29
C PRO A 332 6.46 3.36 4.01
N ASN A 333 7.68 3.38 4.55
CA ASN A 333 8.62 4.44 4.24
C ASN A 333 8.97 4.49 2.75
N GLY A 334 9.03 5.70 2.20
CA GLY A 334 9.30 5.96 0.80
C GLY A 334 8.51 7.15 0.26
N SER A 335 8.86 7.55 -0.96
CA SER A 335 8.19 8.62 -1.68
C SER A 335 7.53 8.07 -2.93
N PHE A 336 6.20 8.14 -2.97
CA PHE A 336 5.38 7.51 -4.00
C PHE A 336 4.79 8.59 -4.90
N LEU A 337 5.28 8.69 -6.14
CA LEU A 337 4.71 9.58 -7.14
C LEU A 337 3.31 9.10 -7.54
N MET A 338 2.36 10.02 -7.68
CA MET A 338 0.98 9.76 -8.09
C MET A 338 0.57 10.80 -9.12
N CYS A 339 0.29 10.36 -10.34
CA CYS A 339 -0.05 11.27 -11.44
C CYS A 339 -1.56 11.47 -11.65
N GLY A 340 -2.38 10.65 -11.01
CA GLY A 340 -3.82 10.60 -11.28
C GLY A 340 -4.12 10.01 -12.66
N THR A 341 -5.40 9.73 -12.90
CA THR A 341 -5.92 9.37 -14.22
C THR A 341 -6.84 10.47 -14.70
N GLY A 342 -6.30 11.46 -15.41
CA GLY A 342 -7.06 12.64 -15.84
C GLY A 342 -7.39 13.58 -14.68
N SER A 343 -8.68 13.84 -14.43
CA SER A 343 -9.15 14.73 -13.35
C SER A 343 -9.59 13.97 -12.08
N VAL A 344 -9.18 12.71 -11.93
CA VAL A 344 -9.62 11.85 -10.82
C VAL A 344 -8.66 11.98 -9.62
N PRO A 345 -9.10 12.48 -8.46
CA PRO A 345 -8.34 12.48 -7.21
C PRO A 345 -8.07 11.07 -6.68
N PHE A 346 -7.07 10.96 -5.78
CA PHE A 346 -6.92 9.79 -4.93
C PHE A 346 -8.02 9.79 -3.86
N VAL A 347 -8.87 8.76 -3.85
CA VAL A 347 -9.98 8.63 -2.90
C VAL A 347 -9.57 7.76 -1.71
N VAL A 348 -9.77 8.30 -0.51
CA VAL A 348 -9.77 7.53 0.75
C VAL A 348 -11.20 7.07 1.02
N PRO A 349 -11.51 5.77 0.86
CA PRO A 349 -12.89 5.32 1.03
C PRO A 349 -13.39 5.49 2.46
N GLN A 350 -14.70 5.48 2.63
CA GLN A 350 -15.34 5.49 3.94
C GLN A 350 -14.81 4.35 4.83
N GLY A 351 -14.48 4.68 6.08
CA GLY A 351 -13.96 3.74 7.07
C GLY A 351 -12.50 3.33 6.84
N VAL A 352 -11.82 3.93 5.87
CA VAL A 352 -10.41 3.61 5.58
C VAL A 352 -9.48 4.65 6.22
N VAL A 353 -8.52 4.15 7.00
CA VAL A 353 -7.40 4.95 7.50
C VAL A 353 -6.17 4.67 6.62
N ILE A 354 -5.71 5.67 5.88
CA ILE A 354 -4.42 5.61 5.17
C ILE A 354 -3.34 6.03 6.17
N GLN A 355 -2.47 5.11 6.54
CA GLN A 355 -1.50 5.33 7.60
C GLN A 355 -0.07 5.13 7.09
N GLY A 356 0.74 6.18 7.18
CA GLY A 356 2.19 6.09 7.01
C GLY A 356 2.89 5.51 8.24
N THR A 357 4.22 5.41 8.23
CA THR A 357 4.94 4.88 9.41
C THR A 357 5.24 5.94 10.46
N THR A 358 5.46 7.18 10.02
CA THR A 358 5.86 8.33 10.83
C THR A 358 5.53 9.61 10.08
N SER A 359 5.11 10.65 10.81
CA SER A 359 4.93 11.98 10.25
C SER A 359 6.26 12.69 10.01
N GLY A 360 6.38 13.42 8.90
CA GLY A 360 7.44 14.43 8.69
C GLY A 360 8.73 14.02 7.96
N ALA A 361 8.89 12.78 7.48
CA ALA A 361 9.94 12.38 6.50
C ALA A 361 9.86 10.90 6.08
N GLY A 362 9.14 10.05 6.81
CA GLY A 362 9.10 8.61 6.53
C GLY A 362 8.34 8.24 5.27
N THR A 363 7.09 8.71 5.17
CA THR A 363 6.15 8.35 4.10
C THR A 363 5.64 9.58 3.37
N THR A 364 5.84 9.65 2.05
CA THR A 364 5.37 10.76 1.21
C THR A 364 4.52 10.27 0.03
N LEU A 365 3.33 10.84 -0.15
CA LEU A 365 2.56 10.79 -1.39
C LEU A 365 2.85 12.06 -2.19
N LYS A 366 3.54 11.92 -3.32
CA LYS A 366 3.94 13.03 -4.17
C LYS A 366 2.99 13.15 -5.36
N MET A 367 2.26 14.26 -5.44
CA MET A 367 1.48 14.65 -6.62
C MET A 367 2.41 14.99 -7.79
N CYS A 368 2.24 14.37 -8.95
CA CYS A 368 3.08 14.71 -10.09
C CYS A 368 2.89 16.16 -10.56
N ASP A 369 3.89 16.68 -11.25
CA ASP A 369 3.89 18.05 -11.74
C ASP A 369 2.91 18.26 -12.91
N SER A 370 2.48 17.18 -13.57
CA SER A 370 1.44 17.19 -14.60
C SER A 370 0.02 16.95 -14.07
N PHE A 371 -0.18 16.89 -12.76
CA PHE A 371 -1.50 16.64 -12.17
C PHE A 371 -2.48 17.78 -12.51
N SER A 372 -3.75 17.43 -12.77
CA SER A 372 -4.76 18.38 -13.22
C SER A 372 -4.90 19.59 -12.28
N ALA A 373 -4.81 20.79 -12.84
CA ALA A 373 -5.00 22.04 -12.09
C ALA A 373 -6.45 22.23 -11.60
N ALA A 374 -7.41 21.52 -12.20
CA ALA A 374 -8.84 21.61 -11.90
C ALA A 374 -9.32 20.53 -10.91
N SER A 375 -8.42 19.68 -10.41
CA SER A 375 -8.79 18.57 -9.53
C SER A 375 -8.04 18.63 -8.20
N ASN A 376 -8.75 18.27 -7.14
CA ASN A 376 -8.15 18.03 -5.83
C ASN A 376 -7.18 16.85 -5.95
N PHE A 377 -6.15 16.80 -5.11
CA PHE A 377 -5.20 15.68 -5.17
C PHE A 377 -5.70 14.47 -4.39
N VAL A 378 -6.12 14.68 -3.14
CA VAL A 378 -6.71 13.67 -2.27
C VAL A 378 -8.15 14.06 -1.93
N GLU A 379 -9.07 13.13 -2.12
CA GLU A 379 -10.44 13.18 -1.60
C GLU A 379 -10.56 12.23 -0.43
N ILE A 380 -10.74 12.77 0.76
CA ILE A 380 -11.17 11.98 1.90
C ILE A 380 -12.67 11.75 1.72
N CYS A 381 -13.04 10.47 1.63
CA CYS A 381 -14.37 10.00 1.24
C CYS A 381 -14.67 10.11 -0.26
N ASP A 382 -15.70 9.38 -0.68
CA ASP A 382 -16.14 9.35 -2.08
C ASP A 382 -16.97 10.60 -2.43
N PRO A 383 -16.55 11.41 -3.40
CA PRO A 383 -17.28 12.61 -3.81
C PRO A 383 -18.62 12.33 -4.52
N ASN A 384 -18.84 11.12 -5.06
CA ASN A 384 -20.14 10.67 -5.57
C ASN A 384 -21.10 10.26 -4.46
N TRP A 385 -20.62 10.05 -3.23
CA TRP A 385 -21.46 9.64 -2.11
C TRP A 385 -22.24 10.84 -1.56
N GLN A 386 -21.58 11.99 -1.36
CA GLN A 386 -22.10 13.24 -0.77
C GLN A 386 -22.91 13.10 0.52
N PHE A 387 -22.91 11.92 1.13
CA PHE A 387 -23.63 11.56 2.34
C PHE A 387 -22.64 11.04 3.39
N ALA A 388 -23.04 11.11 4.65
CA ALA A 388 -22.33 10.67 5.85
C ALA A 388 -21.17 9.67 5.64
N CYS A 389 -19.94 10.18 5.57
CA CYS A 389 -18.75 9.37 5.47
C CYS A 389 -18.01 9.32 6.81
N PHE A 390 -18.06 8.17 7.45
CA PHE A 390 -17.49 7.92 8.77
C PHE A 390 -16.11 7.26 8.71
N GLY A 391 -15.23 7.62 9.65
CA GLY A 391 -13.98 6.90 9.91
C GLY A 391 -12.93 6.92 8.79
N ALA A 392 -13.07 7.78 7.78
CA ALA A 392 -12.03 7.99 6.77
C ALA A 392 -10.96 8.97 7.30
N MET A 393 -9.68 8.64 7.15
CA MET A 393 -8.60 9.41 7.75
C MET A 393 -7.28 9.29 7.00
N LEU A 394 -6.52 10.38 6.97
CA LEU A 394 -5.08 10.37 6.69
C LEU A 394 -4.30 10.47 8.00
N ARG A 395 -3.32 9.58 8.18
CA ARG A 395 -2.48 9.54 9.38
C ARG A 395 -1.00 9.33 9.07
N ASP A 396 -0.12 10.00 9.84
CA ASP A 396 1.33 9.77 9.83
C ASP A 396 1.96 9.87 8.43
N ILE A 397 1.52 10.84 7.62
CA ILE A 397 1.88 10.91 6.20
C ILE A 397 2.19 12.33 5.74
N THR A 398 3.06 12.46 4.75
CA THR A 398 3.30 13.70 4.03
C THR A 398 2.61 13.66 2.68
N ILE A 399 1.85 14.71 2.36
CA ILE A 399 1.25 14.93 1.04
C ILE A 399 2.00 16.09 0.39
N PHE A 400 2.70 15.82 -0.72
CA PHE A 400 3.68 16.73 -1.29
C PHE A 400 3.34 17.09 -2.74
N ALA A 401 3.35 18.38 -3.05
CA ALA A 401 3.30 18.93 -4.40
C ALA A 401 4.42 19.97 -4.57
N THR A 402 5.05 19.96 -5.74
CA THR A 402 6.09 20.94 -6.06
C THR A 402 5.50 22.35 -6.09
N ARG A 403 6.30 23.35 -5.68
CA ARG A 403 5.92 24.78 -5.68
C ARG A 403 5.37 25.28 -7.03
N THR A 404 5.83 24.71 -8.12
CA THR A 404 5.55 25.14 -9.50
C THR A 404 4.23 24.58 -10.04
N VAL A 405 3.64 23.55 -9.42
CA VAL A 405 2.43 22.90 -9.95
C VAL A 405 1.24 23.85 -9.87
N THR A 406 0.64 24.13 -11.02
CA THR A 406 -0.52 25.04 -11.15
C THR A 406 -1.77 24.45 -10.51
N ALA A 407 -2.67 25.34 -10.08
CA ALA A 407 -3.98 25.02 -9.53
C ALA A 407 -4.97 26.13 -9.91
N ASN A 408 -6.22 25.75 -10.12
CA ASN A 408 -7.33 26.69 -10.24
C ASN A 408 -7.74 27.21 -8.85
N ASP A 409 -8.52 28.29 -8.84
CA ASP A 409 -9.17 28.75 -7.62
C ASP A 409 -10.15 27.71 -7.07
N GLY A 410 -10.10 27.51 -5.75
CA GLY A 410 -10.97 26.53 -5.08
C GLY A 410 -10.51 25.08 -5.20
N VAL A 411 -9.24 24.83 -5.53
CA VAL A 411 -8.69 23.47 -5.58
C VAL A 411 -7.74 23.24 -4.38
N ALA A 412 -7.96 22.16 -3.66
CA ALA A 412 -7.17 21.77 -2.49
C ALA A 412 -6.27 20.56 -2.76
N LEU A 413 -5.20 20.43 -1.97
CA LEU A 413 -4.38 19.24 -1.92
C LEU A 413 -5.15 18.10 -1.24
N ILE A 414 -5.80 18.40 -0.12
CA ILE A 414 -6.67 17.47 0.59
C ILE A 414 -8.06 18.08 0.63
N HIS A 415 -9.06 17.36 0.15
CA HIS A 415 -10.45 17.78 0.13
C HIS A 415 -11.34 16.71 0.74
N SER A 416 -12.51 17.12 1.22
CA SER A 416 -13.65 16.23 1.40
C SER A 416 -14.93 17.02 1.22
N ASN A 417 -15.94 16.41 0.59
CA ASN A 417 -17.26 17.00 0.49
C ASN A 417 -18.33 16.36 1.38
N ASN A 418 -17.98 15.35 2.20
CA ASN A 418 -18.98 14.56 2.94
C ASN A 418 -18.47 13.87 4.20
N ILE A 419 -17.31 14.28 4.73
CA ILE A 419 -16.78 13.71 5.96
C ILE A 419 -17.71 13.97 7.16
N GLN A 420 -17.93 12.94 7.95
CA GLN A 420 -18.67 12.94 9.20
C GLN A 420 -17.97 12.00 10.19
N ASP A 421 -18.24 12.19 11.49
CA ASP A 421 -17.81 11.42 12.66
C ASP A 421 -16.60 10.44 12.53
N GLY A 422 -15.61 10.63 13.40
CA GLY A 422 -14.58 9.61 13.67
C GLY A 422 -13.34 9.62 12.75
N GLY A 423 -13.09 10.68 11.97
CA GLY A 423 -11.81 10.86 11.31
C GLY A 423 -11.73 12.06 10.37
N ALA A 424 -10.53 12.63 10.22
CA ALA A 424 -10.17 13.48 9.10
C ALA A 424 -8.64 13.47 8.89
N ILE A 425 -7.89 14.09 9.80
CA ILE A 425 -6.44 14.29 9.65
C ILE A 425 -5.75 14.15 11.01
N ASP A 426 -4.68 13.36 11.06
CA ASP A 426 -3.89 13.13 12.27
C ASP A 426 -2.39 13.00 11.95
N HIS A 427 -1.55 13.90 12.43
CA HIS A 427 -0.09 13.89 12.15
C HIS A 427 0.24 13.93 10.65
N VAL A 428 -0.26 14.93 9.93
CA VAL A 428 -0.06 15.08 8.47
C VAL A 428 0.68 16.37 8.13
N TYR A 429 1.63 16.27 7.20
CA TYR A 429 2.32 17.41 6.62
C TYR A 429 1.84 17.62 5.17
N ALA A 430 1.32 18.79 4.85
CA ALA A 430 0.82 19.15 3.54
C ALA A 430 1.67 20.26 2.91
N TYR A 431 2.20 19.99 1.71
CA TYR A 431 2.88 20.96 0.87
C TYR A 431 2.08 21.10 -0.43
N PRO A 432 1.16 22.06 -0.56
CA PRO A 432 0.14 22.03 -1.60
C PRO A 432 0.59 22.63 -2.94
N GLY A 433 1.83 23.10 -3.05
CA GLY A 433 2.26 23.91 -4.20
C GLY A 433 1.45 25.21 -4.25
N LYS A 434 0.64 25.38 -5.29
CA LYS A 434 -0.31 26.50 -5.47
C LYS A 434 -1.76 26.20 -5.06
N ARG A 435 -2.04 25.01 -4.49
CA ARG A 435 -3.37 24.64 -3.99
C ARG A 435 -3.57 25.13 -2.56
N MET A 436 -4.81 25.08 -2.08
CA MET A 436 -5.08 25.08 -0.64
C MET A 436 -4.51 23.79 -0.02
N CYS A 437 -4.08 23.80 1.24
CA CYS A 437 -3.72 22.58 1.95
C CYS A 437 -4.94 21.69 2.19
N LEU A 438 -6.03 22.32 2.65
CA LEU A 438 -7.21 21.61 3.10
C LEU A 438 -8.48 22.34 2.73
N TRP A 439 -9.48 21.63 2.23
CA TRP A 439 -10.84 22.13 2.16
C TRP A 439 -11.85 21.06 2.56
N PHE A 440 -12.58 21.29 3.65
CA PHE A 440 -13.67 20.40 4.07
C PHE A 440 -15.03 21.05 3.90
N GLN A 441 -15.93 20.32 3.26
CA GLN A 441 -17.35 20.56 3.24
C GLN A 441 -18.04 19.37 3.93
N LYS A 442 -19.15 19.62 4.60
CA LYS A 442 -19.98 18.60 5.23
C LYS A 442 -21.17 18.36 4.31
N GLY A 443 -21.09 17.28 3.55
CA GLY A 443 -22.16 16.78 2.71
C GLY A 443 -23.46 16.50 3.48
N TYR A 444 -24.42 15.89 2.79
CA TYR A 444 -25.73 15.57 3.34
C TYR A 444 -25.63 14.64 4.56
N GLY A 445 -26.36 14.94 5.64
CA GLY A 445 -26.47 14.08 6.82
C GLY A 445 -26.64 14.83 8.14
N GLY A 446 -26.68 14.08 9.25
CA GLY A 446 -27.03 14.56 10.58
C GLY A 446 -25.93 15.35 11.30
N ALA A 447 -25.95 15.34 12.64
CA ALA A 447 -24.85 15.90 13.43
C ALA A 447 -23.53 15.19 13.10
N SER A 448 -22.42 15.91 13.18
CA SER A 448 -21.12 15.39 12.72
C SER A 448 -19.98 15.94 13.57
N THR A 449 -18.88 15.19 13.65
CA THR A 449 -17.63 15.68 14.22
C THR A 449 -16.52 15.57 13.18
N VAL A 450 -15.63 16.56 13.13
CA VAL A 450 -14.42 16.55 12.29
C VAL A 450 -13.25 16.89 13.19
N SER A 451 -12.20 16.04 13.22
CA SER A 451 -10.98 16.30 14.01
C SER A 451 -9.76 16.45 13.11
N ILE A 452 -9.01 17.53 13.32
CA ILE A 452 -7.74 17.82 12.67
C ILE A 452 -6.69 17.96 13.78
N GLU A 453 -5.77 17.01 13.86
CA GLU A 453 -4.76 16.97 14.92
C GLU A 453 -3.35 16.89 14.34
N ASN A 454 -2.42 17.69 14.87
CA ASN A 454 -1.02 17.69 14.47
C ASN A 454 -0.85 17.87 12.95
N PHE A 455 -1.53 18.88 12.39
CA PHE A 455 -1.50 19.17 10.97
C PHE A 455 -0.55 20.32 10.67
N PHE A 456 0.31 20.15 9.67
CA PHE A 456 1.21 21.21 9.20
C PHE A 456 0.95 21.52 7.74
N CYS A 457 0.57 22.77 7.46
CA CYS A 457 0.31 23.29 6.12
C CYS A 457 1.42 24.26 5.72
N ALA A 458 2.26 23.88 4.76
CA ALA A 458 3.35 24.70 4.24
C ALA A 458 3.08 25.13 2.80
N ILE A 459 2.45 26.29 2.65
CA ILE A 459 2.06 26.85 1.35
C ILE A 459 3.32 27.37 0.64
N ASN A 460 3.54 26.89 -0.58
CA ASN A 460 4.75 27.23 -1.31
C ASN A 460 4.52 28.20 -2.47
N GLY A 461 3.31 28.37 -3.01
CA GLY A 461 3.06 29.15 -4.22
C GLY A 461 1.91 30.15 -4.11
N GLY A 462 2.12 31.34 -4.69
CA GLY A 462 1.20 32.48 -4.61
C GLY A 462 -0.15 32.25 -5.29
N ALA A 463 -1.19 32.32 -4.47
CA ALA A 463 -2.56 32.65 -4.78
C ALA A 463 -3.10 33.49 -3.60
N ASN A 464 -4.07 34.38 -3.84
CA ASN A 464 -4.83 35.06 -2.76
C ASN A 464 -5.86 34.12 -2.10
N GLN A 465 -5.74 32.82 -2.34
CA GLN A 465 -6.62 31.80 -1.79
C GLN A 465 -6.26 31.54 -0.32
N PRO A 466 -7.21 31.10 0.51
CA PRO A 466 -6.92 30.64 1.85
C PRO A 466 -6.00 29.40 1.88
N ALA A 467 -5.23 29.20 2.94
CA ALA A 467 -4.52 27.93 3.13
C ALA A 467 -5.49 26.78 3.39
N MET A 468 -6.53 27.05 4.17
CA MET A 468 -7.51 26.09 4.62
C MET A 468 -8.92 26.69 4.62
N ILE A 469 -9.91 25.91 4.20
CA ILE A 469 -11.33 26.25 4.33
C ILE A 469 -12.04 25.13 5.09
N LEU A 470 -12.74 25.50 6.15
CA LEU A 470 -13.63 24.62 6.89
C LEU A 470 -15.05 25.15 6.73
N GLY A 471 -15.73 24.55 5.77
CA GLY A 471 -17.10 24.86 5.40
C GLY A 471 -17.32 25.35 3.99
N ASP A 472 -18.56 25.74 3.77
CA ASP A 472 -19.04 26.36 2.56
C ASP A 472 -20.05 27.46 2.94
N THR A 473 -20.28 28.42 2.04
CA THR A 473 -21.26 29.51 2.16
C THR A 473 -22.66 29.14 1.68
N VAL A 474 -22.83 27.99 1.04
CA VAL A 474 -24.14 27.50 0.57
C VAL A 474 -24.82 26.67 1.66
N ALA A 475 -26.12 26.91 1.89
CA ALA A 475 -26.95 26.25 2.90
C ALA A 475 -26.90 24.70 2.87
N SER A 476 -26.52 24.10 1.73
CA SER A 476 -26.45 22.65 1.52
C SER A 476 -25.10 22.00 1.86
N GLY A 477 -24.04 22.77 2.09
CA GLY A 477 -22.65 22.26 2.13
C GLY A 477 -22.02 22.13 3.52
N MET A 478 -22.67 22.66 4.55
CA MET A 478 -22.52 22.20 5.92
C MET A 478 -23.85 22.45 6.60
N ASN A 479 -24.41 21.47 7.30
CA ASN A 479 -25.51 21.73 8.22
C ASN A 479 -25.03 22.72 9.29
N TYR A 480 -25.26 24.00 9.05
CA TYR A 480 -24.96 25.11 9.95
C TYR A 480 -25.62 24.80 11.30
N GLY A 481 -24.81 24.68 12.36
CA GLY A 481 -25.31 24.46 13.70
C GLY A 481 -25.45 23.00 14.16
N THR A 482 -24.85 22.00 13.48
CA THR A 482 -24.74 20.62 14.04
C THR A 482 -23.37 19.94 13.89
N THR A 483 -22.40 20.57 13.22
CA THR A 483 -21.06 19.99 13.06
C THR A 483 -20.10 20.55 14.10
N GLY A 484 -19.56 19.70 14.97
CA GLY A 484 -18.40 20.03 15.80
C GLY A 484 -17.12 19.92 14.99
N ILE A 485 -16.25 20.91 15.08
CA ILE A 485 -14.94 20.91 14.41
C ILE A 485 -13.87 21.04 15.49
N SER A 486 -13.03 20.04 15.66
CA SER A 486 -11.90 20.07 16.61
C SER A 486 -10.60 20.26 15.83
N ILE A 487 -9.83 21.28 16.19
CA ILE A 487 -8.50 21.52 15.62
C ILE A 487 -7.51 21.64 16.77
N LYS A 488 -6.45 20.84 16.71
CA LYS A 488 -5.38 20.86 17.71
C LYS A 488 -4.01 20.77 17.08
N ASN A 489 -3.07 21.60 17.54
CA ASN A 489 -1.68 21.61 17.11
C ASN A 489 -1.55 21.80 15.59
N LEU A 490 -1.94 22.98 15.13
CA LEU A 490 -1.93 23.33 13.71
C LEU A 490 -0.82 24.34 13.41
N GLY A 491 0.04 24.03 12.44
CA GLY A 491 0.97 25.00 11.87
C GLY A 491 0.56 25.39 10.45
N VAL A 492 0.48 26.69 10.15
CA VAL A 492 0.25 27.22 8.81
C VAL A 492 1.38 28.18 8.45
N GLY A 493 2.19 27.82 7.46
CA GLY A 493 3.34 28.60 7.02
C GLY A 493 3.24 29.00 5.55
N GLY A 494 3.36 30.29 5.28
CA GLY A 494 3.64 30.82 3.95
C GLY A 494 5.13 30.73 3.59
N PRO A 495 5.49 30.96 2.32
CA PRO A 495 6.86 30.84 1.88
C PRO A 495 7.74 31.98 2.43
N SER A 496 8.97 31.66 2.82
CA SER A 496 9.96 32.63 3.29
C SER A 496 10.55 33.52 2.18
N SER A 497 10.18 33.26 0.92
CA SER A 497 10.63 34.02 -0.25
C SER A 497 9.49 34.21 -1.25
N ALA A 498 9.56 35.30 -2.01
CA ALA A 498 8.55 35.63 -3.02
C ALA A 498 8.31 34.49 -4.05
N PRO A 499 7.10 34.37 -4.62
CA PRO A 499 5.89 35.11 -4.26
C PRO A 499 5.38 34.71 -2.88
N PHE A 500 5.05 35.72 -2.07
CA PHE A 500 4.50 35.51 -0.74
C PHE A 500 3.01 35.15 -0.80
N HIS A 501 2.54 34.43 0.21
CA HIS A 501 1.12 34.16 0.38
C HIS A 501 0.41 35.39 0.98
N GLN A 502 -0.70 35.82 0.39
CA GLN A 502 -1.47 36.98 0.85
C GLN A 502 -2.86 36.60 1.39
N GLY A 503 -3.30 35.36 1.16
CA GLY A 503 -4.57 34.87 1.67
C GLY A 503 -4.54 34.64 3.19
N PRO A 504 -5.71 34.36 3.78
CA PRO A 504 -5.82 33.97 5.17
C PRO A 504 -5.34 32.52 5.38
N GLY A 505 -4.87 32.20 6.58
CA GLY A 505 -4.50 30.83 6.94
C GLY A 505 -5.70 29.91 6.93
N ILE A 506 -6.69 30.20 7.76
CA ILE A 506 -7.84 29.33 7.93
C ILE A 506 -9.10 30.17 7.84
N ILE A 507 -10.06 29.74 7.01
CA ILE A 507 -11.41 30.33 6.99
C ILE A 507 -12.40 29.33 7.57
N PHE A 508 -13.20 29.78 8.53
CA PHE A 508 -14.38 29.08 9.02
C PHE A 508 -15.65 29.67 8.42
N ARG A 509 -16.43 28.84 7.73
CA ARG A 509 -17.72 29.21 7.12
C ARG A 509 -18.91 28.50 7.77
N GLY A 510 -18.72 27.90 8.95
CA GLY A 510 -19.78 27.34 9.77
C GLY A 510 -19.28 26.28 10.75
N GLY A 511 -20.21 25.54 11.36
CA GLY A 511 -19.93 24.57 12.42
C GLY A 511 -19.67 25.22 13.79
N PHE A 512 -19.26 24.40 14.76
CA PHE A 512 -18.81 24.78 16.10
C PHE A 512 -17.32 24.47 16.23
N PRO A 513 -16.43 25.36 15.76
CA PRO A 513 -15.01 25.11 15.83
C PRO A 513 -14.48 25.32 17.26
N ILE A 514 -13.72 24.33 17.74
CA ILE A 514 -12.88 24.37 18.92
C ILE A 514 -11.44 24.27 18.42
N ILE A 515 -10.67 25.32 18.64
CA ILE A 515 -9.37 25.51 18.02
C ILE A 515 -8.34 25.73 19.11
N GLU A 516 -7.30 24.89 19.15
CA GLU A 516 -6.24 24.95 20.14
C GLU A 516 -4.86 24.84 19.50
N ASN A 517 -3.90 25.65 19.97
CA ASN A 517 -2.50 25.59 19.59
C ASN A 517 -2.29 25.78 18.08
N VAL A 518 -2.65 26.97 17.57
CA VAL A 518 -2.42 27.32 16.16
C VAL A 518 -1.26 28.30 16.05
N HIS A 519 -0.36 27.97 15.14
CA HIS A 519 0.73 28.84 14.73
C HIS A 519 0.57 29.25 13.26
N CYS A 520 0.64 30.55 12.97
CA CYS A 520 0.66 31.06 11.60
C CYS A 520 1.89 31.93 11.33
N GLU A 521 2.58 31.67 10.22
CA GLU A 521 3.77 32.42 9.78
C GLU A 521 3.64 32.82 8.29
N ASN A 522 4.08 34.04 7.93
CA ASN A 522 4.00 34.57 6.56
C ASN A 522 2.60 34.55 5.93
N MET A 523 1.57 34.94 6.71
CA MET A 523 0.17 34.98 6.28
C MET A 523 -0.40 36.39 6.38
N GLY A 524 -1.32 36.76 5.49
CA GLY A 524 -2.03 38.04 5.57
C GLY A 524 -2.97 38.09 6.78
N GLU A 525 -3.59 36.96 7.10
CA GLU A 525 -4.42 36.77 8.30
C GLU A 525 -4.23 35.33 8.79
N CYS A 526 -4.27 35.07 10.09
CA CYS A 526 -4.09 33.69 10.59
C CYS A 526 -5.41 32.92 10.58
N VAL A 527 -6.41 33.39 11.31
CA VAL A 527 -7.75 32.76 11.36
C VAL A 527 -8.82 33.78 11.00
N GLN A 528 -9.69 33.42 10.06
CA GLN A 528 -10.82 34.23 9.63
C GLN A 528 -12.14 33.51 9.94
N PHE A 529 -13.06 34.20 10.58
CA PHE A 529 -14.44 33.75 10.81
C PHE A 529 -15.38 34.48 9.86
N ASP A 530 -16.10 33.70 9.06
CA ASP A 530 -17.08 34.15 8.07
C ASP A 530 -18.38 33.34 8.23
N ILE A 531 -18.97 33.41 9.44
CA ILE A 531 -20.12 32.58 9.83
C ILE A 531 -21.39 33.46 9.88
N PRO A 532 -22.27 33.43 8.86
CA PRO A 532 -23.43 34.33 8.77
C PRO A 532 -24.53 34.07 9.81
N ALA A 533 -25.22 35.14 10.23
CA ALA A 533 -26.22 35.14 11.30
C ALA A 533 -27.54 34.40 10.99
N ALA A 534 -27.81 34.03 9.74
CA ALA A 534 -29.13 33.59 9.27
C ALA A 534 -29.58 32.18 9.71
N THR A 535 -28.88 31.50 10.64
CA THR A 535 -29.04 30.06 10.84
C THR A 535 -29.24 29.63 12.30
N GLY A 536 -30.24 30.19 12.99
CA GLY A 536 -31.05 29.55 14.04
C GLY A 536 -30.41 28.96 15.31
N ASN A 537 -29.09 28.81 15.41
CA ASN A 537 -28.39 28.21 16.55
C ASN A 537 -27.16 29.05 16.90
N GLY A 538 -26.89 29.20 18.21
CA GLY A 538 -25.74 29.91 18.76
C GLY A 538 -24.42 29.23 18.42
N ASN A 539 -23.94 29.44 17.20
CA ASN A 539 -22.61 28.99 16.77
C ASN A 539 -21.57 29.70 17.65
N ILE A 540 -21.07 29.02 18.68
CA ILE A 540 -19.96 29.52 19.49
C ILE A 540 -18.70 28.86 18.96
N ALA A 541 -17.85 29.65 18.31
CA ALA A 541 -16.47 29.27 18.05
C ALA A 541 -15.64 29.49 19.32
N ARG A 542 -14.82 28.52 19.71
CA ARG A 542 -13.84 28.68 20.80
C ARG A 542 -12.44 28.58 20.22
N ILE A 543 -11.62 29.57 20.53
CA ILE A 543 -10.24 29.62 20.06
C ILE A 543 -9.29 29.96 21.20
N HIS A 544 -8.24 29.15 21.33
CA HIS A 544 -7.31 29.23 22.45
C HIS A 544 -5.86 28.96 22.03
N ASN A 545 -4.92 29.69 22.64
CA ASN A 545 -3.48 29.55 22.42
C ASN A 545 -3.09 29.68 20.93
N ILE A 546 -3.24 30.90 20.41
CA ILE A 546 -2.92 31.22 19.01
C ILE A 546 -1.79 32.23 18.98
N ASN A 547 -0.78 31.94 18.16
CA ASN A 547 0.25 32.91 17.83
C ASN A 547 0.36 33.06 16.32
N ALA A 548 0.35 34.31 15.88
CA ALA A 548 0.63 34.64 14.48
C ALA A 548 1.57 35.82 14.42
N GLY A 549 2.16 36.03 13.25
CA GLY A 549 3.03 37.17 13.01
C GLY A 549 4.48 36.81 13.25
N SER A 550 5.11 36.42 12.15
CA SER A 550 6.54 36.42 11.90
C SER A 550 6.74 36.39 10.38
N GLY A 551 7.83 36.99 9.89
CA GLY A 551 8.24 36.92 8.49
C GLY A 551 8.00 38.17 7.65
N THR A 552 7.87 38.00 6.33
CA THR A 552 7.92 39.10 5.34
C THR A 552 6.53 39.61 4.93
N VAL A 553 5.48 38.84 5.18
CA VAL A 553 4.10 39.24 4.89
C VAL A 553 3.56 40.13 5.99
N THR A 554 2.94 41.26 5.62
CA THR A 554 2.20 42.09 6.58
C THR A 554 0.97 41.34 7.05
N CYS A 555 1.01 40.84 8.29
CA CYS A 555 -0.15 40.24 8.92
C CYS A 555 -1.10 41.34 9.40
N ASN A 556 -2.33 41.35 8.90
CA ASN A 556 -3.35 42.32 9.25
C ASN A 556 -4.05 41.94 10.57
N GLY A 557 -4.34 40.65 10.77
CA GLY A 557 -5.05 40.15 11.94
C GLY A 557 -4.61 38.74 12.34
N VAL A 558 -4.39 38.51 13.64
CA VAL A 558 -4.31 37.13 14.16
C VAL A 558 -5.67 36.46 13.98
N ILE A 559 -6.73 37.11 14.46
CA ILE A 559 -8.12 36.73 14.21
C ILE A 559 -8.81 37.81 13.38
N THR A 560 -9.52 37.44 12.33
CA THR A 560 -10.37 38.34 11.53
C THR A 560 -11.83 37.92 11.66
N LEU A 561 -12.70 38.87 12.00
CA LEU A 561 -14.15 38.70 11.94
C LEU A 561 -14.65 39.44 10.70
N THR A 562 -15.20 38.73 9.71
CA THR A 562 -15.69 39.38 8.49
C THR A 562 -16.94 40.21 8.76
N GLY A 563 -17.29 41.11 7.84
CA GLY A 563 -18.56 41.86 7.90
C GLY A 563 -19.81 40.96 7.88
N ASN A 564 -19.69 39.74 7.37
CA ASN A 564 -20.78 38.77 7.34
C ASN A 564 -20.83 37.91 8.61
N ASN A 565 -19.79 37.90 9.44
CA ASN A 565 -19.74 37.08 10.65
C ASN A 565 -20.82 37.51 11.66
N ASN A 566 -21.46 36.55 12.31
CA ASN A 566 -22.46 36.81 13.35
C ASN A 566 -21.80 37.47 14.58
N ALA A 567 -22.40 38.53 15.12
CA ALA A 567 -21.90 39.20 16.31
C ALA A 567 -21.97 38.29 17.54
N GLY A 568 -20.97 38.33 18.44
CA GLY A 568 -21.02 37.59 19.71
C GLY A 568 -20.75 36.08 19.60
N ASN A 569 -20.32 35.59 18.45
CA ASN A 569 -20.25 34.16 18.13
C ASN A 569 -18.86 33.54 18.34
N VAL A 570 -17.88 34.29 18.88
CA VAL A 570 -16.51 33.79 19.12
C VAL A 570 -16.07 34.07 20.56
N ILE A 571 -15.51 33.04 21.22
CA ILE A 571 -14.81 33.10 22.49
C ILE A 571 -13.32 32.93 22.21
N MET A 572 -12.51 33.89 22.66
CA MET A 572 -11.07 33.93 22.40
C MET A 572 -10.28 33.97 23.71
N GLY A 573 -9.21 33.18 23.81
CA GLY A 573 -8.28 33.22 24.93
C GLY A 573 -6.85 32.90 24.52
N GLN A 574 -5.88 33.42 25.27
CA GLN A 574 -4.44 33.24 24.98
C GLN A 574 -4.06 33.55 23.52
N ILE A 575 -4.48 34.71 23.02
CA ILE A 575 -4.14 35.18 21.68
C ILE A 575 -2.97 36.16 21.78
N VAL A 576 -1.85 35.85 21.13
CA VAL A 576 -0.66 36.70 21.09
C VAL A 576 -0.64 37.46 19.76
N ALA A 577 -0.53 38.79 19.83
CA ALA A 577 -0.53 39.68 18.66
C ALA A 577 0.61 39.39 17.66
N GLY A 578 1.77 38.97 18.19
CA GLY A 578 3.01 38.81 17.44
C GLY A 578 3.36 40.06 16.63
N SER A 579 3.58 39.88 15.33
CA SER A 579 3.85 40.99 14.38
C SER A 579 2.62 41.44 13.57
N CYS A 580 1.41 41.02 13.93
CA CYS A 580 0.20 41.41 13.23
C CYS A 580 -0.24 42.83 13.64
N THR A 581 -0.84 43.58 12.70
CA THR A 581 -1.39 44.93 12.98
C THR A 581 -2.46 44.87 14.07
N HIS A 582 -3.34 43.87 14.00
CA HIS A 582 -4.39 43.63 14.97
C HIS A 582 -4.28 42.23 15.58
N THR A 583 -4.53 42.11 16.89
CA THR A 583 -4.84 40.83 17.51
C THR A 583 -6.20 40.33 17.03
N VAL A 584 -7.19 41.23 16.97
CA VAL A 584 -8.50 40.95 16.36
C VAL A 584 -8.85 42.06 15.38
N ASN A 585 -8.88 41.74 14.09
CA ASN A 585 -9.38 42.63 13.04
C ASN A 585 -10.90 42.45 12.92
N ASN A 586 -11.67 43.42 13.42
CA ASN A 586 -13.12 43.29 13.49
C ASN A 586 -13.82 44.07 12.37
N GLY A 587 -14.10 43.38 11.26
CA GLY A 587 -14.82 43.94 10.10
C GLY A 587 -16.35 43.93 10.23
N GLN A 588 -16.91 43.53 11.37
CA GLN A 588 -18.36 43.52 11.61
C GLN A 588 -18.93 44.94 11.65
N ALA A 589 -20.25 45.09 11.40
CA ALA A 589 -20.90 46.38 11.53
C ALA A 589 -20.75 46.96 12.95
N SER A 590 -20.23 48.19 13.06
CA SER A 590 -19.84 48.83 14.34
C SER A 590 -18.73 48.09 15.12
N GLY A 591 -18.01 47.18 14.45
CA GLY A 591 -16.86 46.48 15.01
C GLY A 591 -15.68 47.42 15.22
N VAL A 592 -14.99 47.25 16.34
CA VAL A 592 -13.70 47.92 16.62
C VAL A 592 -12.61 46.85 16.69
N SER A 593 -11.49 47.08 15.99
CA SER A 593 -10.32 46.18 16.04
C SER A 593 -9.58 46.28 17.36
N TYR A 594 -8.85 45.22 17.71
CA TYR A 594 -8.11 45.09 18.96
C TYR A 594 -6.64 44.78 18.71
N ASP A 595 -5.76 45.51 19.36
CA ASP A 595 -4.32 45.43 19.05
C ASP A 595 -3.53 44.73 20.15
N SER A 596 -4.09 44.61 21.35
CA SER A 596 -3.42 44.01 22.51
C SER A 596 -3.61 42.49 22.57
N SER A 597 -2.67 41.80 23.18
CA SER A 597 -2.80 40.35 23.40
C SER A 597 -3.93 40.02 24.39
N ILE A 598 -4.61 38.90 24.17
CA ILE A 598 -5.73 38.41 25.00
C ILE A 598 -5.21 37.31 25.92
N GLY A 599 -5.03 37.59 27.22
CA GLY A 599 -4.47 36.62 28.18
C GLY A 599 -5.47 35.67 28.85
N GLN A 600 -6.78 35.97 28.79
CA GLN A 600 -7.86 35.18 29.40
C GLN A 600 -9.04 35.10 28.44
N ASP A 601 -9.86 34.06 28.59
CA ASP A 601 -11.07 33.86 27.78
C ASP A 601 -11.99 35.08 27.86
N ALA A 602 -12.36 35.61 26.69
CA ALA A 602 -13.27 36.73 26.54
C ALA A 602 -14.28 36.46 25.41
N CYS A 603 -15.53 36.82 25.65
CA CYS A 603 -16.60 36.80 24.66
C CYS A 603 -16.53 38.09 23.85
N PHE A 604 -16.51 37.98 22.53
CA PHE A 604 -16.28 39.13 21.66
C PHE A 604 -17.58 39.64 21.03
N ASN A 605 -18.01 40.84 21.43
CA ASN A 605 -19.17 41.55 20.86
C ASN A 605 -18.68 42.75 20.01
N PRO A 606 -19.41 43.21 18.97
CA PRO A 606 -18.93 44.27 18.06
C PRO A 606 -18.51 45.57 18.77
N SER A 607 -19.17 45.91 19.88
CA SER A 607 -18.92 47.14 20.65
C SER A 607 -17.76 47.06 21.65
N PHE A 608 -17.00 45.97 21.67
CA PHE A 608 -15.82 45.82 22.52
C PHE A 608 -16.04 45.87 24.04
N THR A 609 -17.28 45.66 24.51
CA THR A 609 -17.55 45.49 25.94
C THR A 609 -17.15 44.08 26.34
N ARG A 610 -16.00 43.94 27.02
CA ARG A 610 -15.60 42.72 27.73
C ARG A 610 -16.69 42.39 28.75
N THR A 611 -17.61 41.54 28.39
CA THR A 611 -18.52 40.90 29.35
C THR A 611 -17.87 39.60 29.77
N SER A 612 -17.95 39.27 31.05
CA SER A 612 -17.69 37.90 31.52
C SER A 612 -18.54 36.95 30.68
N CYS A 613 -17.90 35.98 30.02
CA CYS A 613 -18.65 34.91 29.37
C CYS A 613 -19.50 34.18 30.44
N PRO A 614 -20.76 33.85 30.15
CA PRO A 614 -21.52 32.94 31.00
C PRO A 614 -20.87 31.56 31.11
#